data_AF-J9EYU6-F1
#
_entry.id   AF-J9EYU6-F1
#
_cell.length_a   1.000
_cell.length_b   1.000
_cell.length_c   1.000
_cell.angle_alpha   90.00
_cell.angle_beta   90.00
_cell.angle_gamma   90.00
#
_symmetry.space_group_name_H-M   'P 1'
#
loop_
_entity.id
_entity.type
_entity.pdbx_description
1 polymer ?
#
loop_
_entity_poly.entity_id
_entity_poly.type
_entity_poly.pdbx_seq_one_letter_code
_entity_poly.pdbx_strand_id
1 'polypeptide(L)' 'RCFNIYHRYSFESGRDYEGGGIRYARYNCTVSADQIGYAAMFPAQLTHMHEGFPITSGTRYIAVSFLNP' A
#
# COMPACT_ATOMS: atom_id res chain seq x y z
N ARG A 1 18.88 6.38 1.62
CA ARG A 1 17.78 5.77 2.42
C ARG A 1 16.51 6.05 1.64
N CYS A 2 16.13 5.16 0.72
CA CYS A 2 14.96 5.37 -0.14
C CYS A 2 13.69 5.15 0.70
N PHE A 3 12.79 6.12 0.70
CA PHE A 3 11.47 5.97 1.30
C PHE A 3 10.46 5.79 0.18
N ASN A 4 9.59 4.80 0.32
CA ASN A 4 8.41 4.69 -0.53
C ASN A 4 7.23 5.31 0.21
N ILE A 5 6.52 6.19 -0.49
CA ILE A 5 5.24 6.72 -0.04
C ILE A 5 4.14 6.13 -0.93
N TYR A 6 3.20 5.43 -0.31
CA TYR A 6 1.99 4.95 -0.95
C TYR A 6 0.85 5.87 -0.55
N HIS A 7 0.49 6.81 -1.42
CA HIS A 7 -0.71 7.62 -1.26
C HIS A 7 -1.92 6.84 -1.76
N ARG A 8 -2.96 6.78 -0.92
CA ARG A 8 -4.22 6.13 -1.25
C ARG A 8 -5.26 7.20 -1.59
N TYR A 9 -5.69 7.21 -2.85
CA TYR A 9 -6.72 8.14 -3.32
C TYR A 9 -8.12 7.74 -2.87
N SER A 10 -9.03 8.70 -2.97
CA SER A 10 -10.42 8.81 -2.51
C SER A 10 -11.40 7.69 -2.92
N PHE A 11 -11.07 6.42 -2.67
CA PHE A 11 -11.92 5.27 -3.01
C PHE A 11 -12.09 4.31 -1.83
N GLU A 12 -13.34 3.96 -1.57
CA GLU A 12 -13.82 3.26 -0.39
C GLU A 12 -13.76 1.74 -0.59
N SER A 13 -13.04 1.05 0.29
CA SER A 13 -13.02 -0.42 0.32
C SER A 13 -14.43 -0.95 0.59
N GLY A 14 -14.87 -1.97 -0.13
CA GLY A 14 -16.23 -2.50 -0.03
C GLY A 14 -17.23 -1.86 -1.01
N ARG A 15 -16.91 -0.67 -1.54
CA ARG A 15 -17.75 0.05 -2.51
C ARG A 15 -17.13 0.08 -3.90
N ASP A 16 -15.86 0.50 -3.98
CA ASP A 16 -15.16 0.72 -5.25
C ASP A 16 -14.24 -0.46 -5.62
N TYR A 17 -13.78 -1.21 -4.62
CA TYR A 17 -12.97 -2.41 -4.80
C TYR A 17 -13.03 -3.33 -3.58
N GLU A 18 -12.62 -4.57 -3.79
CA GLU A 18 -12.44 -5.60 -2.75
C GLU A 18 -11.01 -6.14 -2.72
N GLY A 19 -10.54 -6.49 -1.53
CA GLY A 19 -9.19 -6.99 -1.32
C GLY A 19 -8.11 -5.91 -1.38
N GLY A 20 -6.89 -6.31 -1.75
CA GLY A 20 -5.72 -5.45 -1.73
C GLY A 20 -5.11 -5.26 -0.34
N GLY A 21 -4.15 -4.33 -0.26
CA GLY A 21 -3.34 -4.12 0.94
C GLY A 21 -1.86 -4.32 0.65
N ILE A 22 -1.04 -4.18 1.69
CA ILE A 22 0.41 -4.36 1.63
C ILE A 22 0.80 -5.30 2.75
N ARG A 23 1.62 -6.31 2.46
CA ARG A 23 2.23 -7.17 3.47
C ARG A 23 3.73 -6.94 3.51
N TYR A 24 4.25 -6.64 4.69
CA TYR A 24 5.68 -6.56 4.96
C TYR A 24 6.16 -7.91 5.49
N ALA A 25 6.75 -8.72 4.59
CA ALA A 25 7.06 -10.13 4.85
C ALA A 25 7.97 -10.33 6.07
N ARG A 26 8.99 -9.47 6.24
CA ARG A 26 9.95 -9.56 7.36
C ARG A 26 9.31 -9.34 8.73
N TYR A 27 8.20 -8.61 8.79
CA TYR A 27 7.53 -8.24 10.04
C TYR A 27 6.24 -9.04 10.27
N ASN A 28 5.88 -9.93 9.34
CA ASN A 28 4.57 -10.59 9.32
C ASN A 28 3.40 -9.62 9.55
N CYS A 29 3.53 -8.40 9.01
CA CYS A 29 2.60 -7.31 9.22
C CYS A 29 1.84 -7.02 7.93
N THR A 30 0.52 -7.00 8.02
CA THR A 30 -0.35 -6.66 6.91
C THR A 30 -1.02 -5.32 7.22
N VAL A 31 -0.89 -4.37 6.29
CA VAL A 31 -1.61 -3.11 6.31
C VAL A 31 -2.77 -3.22 5.33
N SER A 32 -3.98 -3.14 5.89
CA SER A 32 -5.24 -3.18 5.16
C SER A 32 -5.41 -2.00 4.23
N ALA A 33 -6.35 -2.14 3.30
CA ALA A 33 -6.59 -1.20 2.24
C ALA A 33 -7.64 -0.10 2.54
N ASP A 34 -8.20 -0.09 3.73
CA ASP A 34 -9.49 0.49 4.07
C ASP A 34 -9.51 2.01 4.32
N GLN A 35 -8.37 2.63 4.66
CA GLN A 35 -8.36 4.04 5.09
C GLN A 35 -8.10 5.03 3.93
N ILE A 36 -9.16 5.73 3.51
CA ILE A 36 -9.11 6.78 2.47
C ILE A 36 -8.32 8.01 2.97
N GLY A 37 -7.44 8.55 2.13
CA GLY A 37 -6.70 9.80 2.40
C GLY A 37 -5.43 9.62 3.23
N TYR A 38 -5.15 8.42 3.71
CA TYR A 38 -3.93 8.09 4.44
C TYR A 38 -2.82 7.68 3.47
N ALA A 39 -1.57 7.86 3.92
CA ALA A 39 -0.38 7.42 3.21
C ALA A 39 0.45 6.48 4.08
N ALA A 40 0.99 5.43 3.49
CA ALA A 40 2.00 4.58 4.13
C ALA A 40 3.39 5.04 3.70
N MET A 41 4.27 5.32 4.67
CA MET A 41 5.66 5.72 4.43
C MET A 41 6.60 4.71 5.09
N PHE A 42 7.52 4.13 4.31
CA PHE A 42 8.47 3.14 4.83
C PHE A 42 9.78 3.07 4.03
N PRO A 43 10.90 2.64 4.64
CA PRO A 43 12.18 2.47 3.96
C PRO A 43 12.25 1.14 3.18
N ALA A 44 12.29 1.21 1.85
CA ALA A 44 11.99 0.04 1.01
C ALA A 44 13.15 -0.91 0.73
N GLN A 45 14.38 -0.40 0.58
CA GLN A 45 15.46 -1.15 -0.10
C GLN A 45 15.94 -2.40 0.64
N LEU A 46 16.00 -2.37 1.98
CA LEU A 46 16.57 -3.47 2.78
C LEU A 46 15.57 -4.05 3.78
N THR A 47 14.89 -3.17 4.53
CA THR A 47 14.15 -3.56 5.74
C THR A 47 12.66 -3.81 5.48
N HIS A 48 12.04 -3.15 4.50
CA HIS A 48 10.61 -3.30 4.22
C HIS A 48 10.36 -3.93 2.85
N MET A 49 10.90 -5.14 2.67
CA MET A 49 10.44 -6.06 1.63
C MET A 49 8.93 -6.23 1.78
N HIS A 50 8.18 -5.85 0.75
CA HIS A 50 6.74 -5.83 0.78
C HIS A 50 6.13 -6.40 -0.49
N GLU A 51 4.96 -6.97 -0.36
CA GLU A 51 4.14 -7.48 -1.45
C GLU A 51 2.77 -6.78 -1.43
N GLY A 52 2.28 -6.46 -2.63
CA GLY A 52 0.93 -5.95 -2.80
C GLY A 52 -0.05 -7.11 -2.90
N PHE A 53 -1.09 -7.10 -2.05
CA PHE A 53 -2.15 -8.09 -2.18
C PHE A 53 -3.04 -7.83 -3.39
N PRO A 54 -3.58 -8.88 -4.02
CA PRO A 54 -4.41 -8.74 -5.20
C PRO A 54 -5.76 -8.11 -4.85
N ILE A 55 -6.30 -7.37 -5.81
CA ILE A 55 -7.70 -6.92 -5.81
C ILE A 55 -8.54 -8.07 -6.35
N THR A 56 -9.61 -8.41 -5.64
CA THR A 56 -10.51 -9.52 -5.99
C THR A 56 -11.75 -9.05 -6.76
N SER A 57 -12.12 -7.77 -6.62
CA SER A 57 -13.22 -7.14 -7.36
C SER A 57 -13.01 -5.63 -7.48
N GLY A 58 -13.57 -5.00 -8.50
CA GLY A 58 -13.49 -3.56 -8.72
C GLY A 58 -12.12 -3.07 -9.16
N THR A 59 -11.78 -1.81 -8.86
CA THR A 59 -10.50 -1.20 -9.25
C THR A 59 -9.96 -0.31 -8.13
N ARG A 60 -8.70 -0.54 -7.74
CA ARG A 60 -8.01 0.25 -6.72
C ARG A 60 -6.90 1.10 -7.34
N TYR A 61 -6.96 2.40 -7.09
CA TYR A 61 -5.92 3.33 -7.49
C TYR A 61 -4.95 3.62 -6.34
N ILE A 62 -3.65 3.64 -6.64
CA ILE A 62 -2.58 4.00 -5.72
C ILE A 62 -1.63 4.99 -6.40
N ALA A 63 -1.16 5.98 -5.66
CA ALA A 63 0.01 6.76 -6.04
C ALA A 63 1.21 6.25 -5.26
N VAL A 64 2.33 6.08 -5.96
CA VAL A 64 3.60 5.66 -5.36
C VAL A 64 4.66 6.68 -5.73
N SER A 65 5.42 7.13 -4.73
CA SER A 65 6.60 7.97 -4.94
C SER A 65 7.81 7.34 -4.25
N PHE A 66 8.95 7.36 -4.96
CA PHE A 66 10.25 6.95 -4.45
C PHE A 66 11.05 8.20 -4.11
N LEU A 67 11.24 8.47 -2.82
CA LEU A 67 11.99 9.61 -2.36
C LEU A 67 13.46 9.23 -2.13
N ASN A 68 14.37 10.03 -2.68
CA ASN A 68 15.82 9.84 -2.61
C ASN A 68 16.26 8.48 -3.20
N PRO A 69 16.13 8.32 -4.55
CA PRO A 69 16.43 7.09 -5.25
C PRO A 69 17.91 6.71 -5.21
#